data_AF-A0A9D4A956-F1
#
_entry.id   AF-A0A9D4A956-F1
#
_cell.length_a   1.000
_cell.length_b   1.000
_cell.length_c   1.000
_cell.angle_alpha   90.00
_cell.angle_beta   90.00
_cell.angle_gamma   90.00
#
_symmetry.space_group_name_H-M   'P 1'
#
loop_
_entity.id
_entity.type
_entity.pdbx_description
1 polymer ?
#
loop_
_entity_poly.entity_id
_entity_poly.type
_entity_poly.pdbx_seq_one_letter_code
_entity_poly.pdbx_strand_id
1 'polypeptide(L)'
;MAPPLFTLSSPSSTFPSFSTTLKPFSSFSTKPTLSIHFVKKPISVSATADPPPQLQTFWQWLQDQGVVSAKSPVRPGMVPEGLGLIAKKNISRNEVVLEIPNRFWINQDAVAASEIGTVCSGLKPWVSVALFLIRERFRQDSKWRAYLDILPELTDSTVFWSEEELAELQGTQLLSTTLGVKEYLQNEFLKVEEEIILPNKQLFPAPITLDDFFWAFGILRSRAFSRLRGQNLVLIPLADLINHSPNITTEDYAWEIKGAGLFSRDLLFSLRSPVSVKAGEQVLIQYDLDKSNAELALDYGFIESKSERNAYTLTLEISESDPFFGDKLDIAETNGLGETAYFDIVLGRPLPPALIPYLRLVALGGTDAFLLESIFRNTIWGHLDLPVSRANEELICRVVRDACKSALSGYHTTIEEDEKLMEDENLDSRLKIAVGIRAGEKKVLQQIDEIFKGRESELDELEYYQERRLKDLGLVGEQGEIIFWETN
;
A
#
# COMPACT_ATOMS: atom_id res chain seq x y z
N MET A 1 37.28 2.51 8.37
CA MET A 1 35.84 2.58 8.69
C MET A 1 35.16 1.62 7.75
N ALA A 2 34.66 0.50 8.27
CA ALA A 2 33.86 -0.44 7.48
C ALA A 2 32.49 0.22 7.21
N PRO A 3 31.89 0.05 6.02
CA PRO A 3 30.53 0.49 5.77
C PRO A 3 29.57 -0.21 6.75
N PRO A 4 28.43 0.42 7.13
CA PRO A 4 27.47 -0.21 8.02
C PRO A 4 26.87 -1.45 7.34
N LEU A 5 26.86 -2.59 8.04
CA LEU A 5 26.27 -3.86 7.59
C LEU A 5 24.76 -3.78 7.32
N PHE A 6 24.12 -2.69 7.77
CA PHE A 6 22.68 -2.46 7.67
C PHE A 6 22.43 -0.97 7.47
N THR A 7 21.82 -0.61 6.35
CA THR A 7 21.25 0.72 6.16
C THR A 7 19.75 0.63 6.39
N LEU A 8 19.24 1.35 7.39
CA LEU A 8 17.85 1.79 7.38
C LEU A 8 17.72 2.87 6.30
N SER A 9 17.81 2.47 5.05
CA SER A 9 17.51 3.33 3.91
C SER A 9 16.04 3.15 3.59
N SER A 10 15.32 4.27 3.59
CA SER A 10 14.01 4.37 2.95
C SER A 10 14.14 3.83 1.52
N PRO A 11 13.13 3.09 1.03
CA PRO A 11 13.20 2.49 -0.30
C PRO A 11 13.58 3.57 -1.31
N SER A 12 14.67 3.34 -2.05
CA SER A 12 14.78 3.89 -3.39
C SER A 12 13.50 3.49 -4.10
N SER A 13 12.81 4.47 -4.69
CA SER A 13 11.47 4.37 -5.25
C SER A 13 11.42 3.42 -6.45
N THR A 14 11.59 2.12 -6.18
CA THR A 14 11.28 1.06 -7.11
C THR A 14 9.77 0.90 -7.03
N PHE A 15 9.07 1.64 -7.89
CA PHE A 15 7.63 1.54 -8.06
C PHE A 15 7.25 0.05 -8.18
N PRO A 16 6.36 -0.49 -7.34
CA PRO A 16 5.89 -1.83 -7.55
C PRO A 16 5.10 -1.82 -8.86
N SER A 17 5.67 -2.48 -9.87
CA SER A 17 4.89 -2.97 -11.01
C SER A 17 3.70 -3.74 -10.45
N PHE A 18 2.50 -3.37 -10.88
CA PHE A 18 1.27 -4.10 -10.58
C PHE A 18 1.45 -5.58 -10.95
N SER A 19 1.76 -6.44 -9.96
CA SER A 19 1.93 -7.87 -10.16
C SER A 19 1.20 -8.67 -9.10
N THR A 20 0.50 -9.66 -9.63
CA THR A 20 -0.36 -10.68 -9.05
C THR A 20 0.37 -11.70 -8.19
N THR A 21 -0.23 -12.07 -7.06
CA THR A 21 -0.14 -13.44 -6.54
C THR A 21 -1.48 -13.89 -5.99
N LEU A 22 -2.14 -14.76 -6.75
CA LEU A 22 -3.23 -15.61 -6.29
C LEU A 22 -2.63 -16.79 -5.52
N LYS A 23 -3.23 -17.17 -4.38
CA LYS A 23 -3.50 -18.59 -4.05
C LYS A 23 -4.54 -18.71 -2.92
N PRO A 24 -5.45 -19.69 -2.99
CA PRO A 24 -6.49 -19.93 -2.00
C PRO A 24 -6.00 -20.95 -0.96
N PHE A 25 -6.51 -20.90 0.28
CA PHE A 25 -7.00 -22.09 1.00
C PHE A 25 -7.72 -21.67 2.29
N SER A 26 -8.96 -22.15 2.39
CA SER A 26 -9.84 -22.08 3.55
C SER A 26 -9.49 -23.15 4.58
N SER A 27 -9.61 -22.84 5.87
CA SER A 27 -10.14 -23.82 6.83
C SER A 27 -10.87 -23.12 7.97
N PHE A 28 -12.09 -23.58 8.22
CA PHE A 28 -12.99 -23.10 9.27
C PHE A 28 -12.59 -23.69 10.62
N SER A 29 -12.57 -22.87 11.67
CA SER A 29 -12.64 -23.35 13.05
C SER A 29 -13.58 -22.45 13.85
N THR A 30 -14.70 -23.04 14.26
CA THR A 30 -15.76 -22.43 15.06
C THR A 30 -15.45 -22.56 16.54
N LYS A 31 -15.35 -21.45 17.29
CA LYS A 31 -15.60 -21.42 18.74
C LYS A 31 -16.29 -20.10 19.15
N PRO A 32 -17.12 -20.12 20.21
CA PRO A 32 -18.15 -19.11 20.44
C PRO A 32 -17.61 -17.93 21.27
N THR A 33 -17.99 -16.71 20.88
CA THR A 33 -17.67 -15.49 21.63
C THR A 33 -18.92 -14.94 22.31
N LEU A 34 -18.77 -14.70 23.62
CA LEU A 34 -19.74 -14.04 24.49
C LEU A 34 -19.96 -12.58 24.03
N SER A 35 -21.23 -12.24 23.85
CA SER A 35 -21.70 -10.92 23.42
C SER A 35 -21.68 -9.90 24.56
N ILE A 36 -20.84 -8.87 24.44
CA ILE A 36 -20.94 -7.65 25.26
C ILE A 36 -21.48 -6.54 24.34
N HIS A 37 -22.72 -6.13 24.59
CA HIS A 37 -23.40 -5.08 23.86
C HIS A 37 -22.87 -3.70 24.24
N PHE A 38 -22.09 -3.08 23.35
CA PHE A 38 -21.90 -1.62 23.35
C PHE A 38 -22.82 -0.99 22.32
N VAL A 39 -23.88 -0.34 22.79
CA VAL A 39 -24.77 0.48 21.98
C VAL A 39 -24.06 1.80 21.68
N LYS A 40 -23.52 1.97 20.47
CA LYS A 40 -23.16 3.28 19.92
C LYS A 40 -24.23 3.72 18.93
N LYS A 41 -24.83 4.88 19.22
CA LYS A 41 -25.88 5.54 18.41
C LYS A 41 -25.38 5.83 16.99
N PRO A 42 -26.22 5.69 15.95
CA PRO A 42 -25.86 6.13 14.61
C PRO A 42 -25.83 7.66 14.56
N ILE A 43 -24.72 8.20 14.03
CA ILE A 43 -24.55 9.63 13.75
C ILE A 43 -25.49 9.96 12.58
N SER A 44 -26.56 10.70 12.85
CA SER A 44 -27.40 11.30 11.81
C SER A 44 -26.66 12.49 11.23
N VAL A 45 -26.20 12.38 9.98
CA VAL A 45 -25.59 13.50 9.25
C VAL A 45 -26.72 14.40 8.72
N SER A 46 -26.92 15.56 9.35
CA SER A 46 -27.69 16.63 8.73
C SER A 46 -26.87 17.20 7.57
N ALA A 47 -27.40 17.14 6.35
CA ALA A 47 -26.75 17.71 5.16
C ALA A 47 -26.49 19.21 5.37
N THR A 48 -25.23 19.57 5.58
CA THR A 48 -24.77 20.94 5.67
C THR A 48 -24.29 21.41 4.29
N ALA A 49 -24.90 22.49 3.78
CA ALA A 49 -24.69 23.17 2.51
C ALA A 49 -25.42 22.61 1.26
N ASP A 50 -25.99 23.53 0.47
CA ASP A 50 -26.51 23.23 -0.87
C ASP A 50 -25.36 22.71 -1.76
N PRO A 51 -25.62 21.68 -2.59
CA PRO A 51 -24.59 21.12 -3.45
C PRO A 51 -24.06 22.17 -4.44
N PRO A 52 -22.74 22.22 -4.71
CA PRO A 52 -22.14 23.16 -5.64
C PRO A 52 -22.86 23.15 -7.00
N PRO A 53 -23.00 24.28 -7.71
CA PRO A 53 -23.64 24.34 -9.03
C PRO A 53 -23.02 23.34 -10.03
N GLN A 54 -21.71 23.14 -9.96
CA GLN A 54 -20.97 22.17 -10.78
C GLN A 54 -21.47 20.74 -10.57
N LEU A 55 -21.84 20.38 -9.33
CA LEU A 55 -22.37 19.05 -9.01
C LEU A 55 -23.76 18.84 -9.62
N GLN A 56 -24.58 19.91 -9.67
CA GLN A 56 -25.88 19.86 -10.32
C GLN A 56 -25.73 19.70 -11.84
N THR A 57 -24.80 20.44 -12.46
CA THR A 57 -24.44 20.30 -13.87
C THR A 57 -23.94 18.89 -14.19
N PHE A 58 -23.06 18.32 -13.36
CA PHE A 58 -22.58 16.95 -13.49
C PHE A 58 -23.72 15.93 -13.42
N TRP A 59 -24.61 16.07 -12.43
CA TRP A 59 -25.74 15.16 -12.28
C TRP A 59 -26.72 15.25 -13.45
N GLN A 60 -26.97 16.46 -13.97
CA GLN A 60 -27.81 16.66 -15.16
C GLN A 60 -27.16 16.04 -16.41
N TRP A 61 -25.86 16.23 -16.61
CA TRP A 61 -25.12 15.61 -17.71
C TRP A 61 -25.27 14.08 -17.70
N LEU A 62 -25.16 13.43 -16.54
CA LEU A 62 -25.38 11.98 -16.43
C LEU A 62 -26.82 11.55 -16.75
N GLN A 63 -27.82 12.37 -16.42
CA GLN A 63 -29.22 12.11 -16.77
C GLN A 63 -29.44 12.21 -18.28
N ASP A 64 -28.91 13.25 -18.91
CA ASP A 64 -29.03 13.49 -20.35
C ASP A 64 -28.35 12.36 -21.15
N GLN A 65 -27.28 11.79 -20.59
CA GLN A 65 -26.57 10.64 -21.16
C GLN A 65 -27.24 9.28 -20.87
N GLY A 66 -28.34 9.26 -20.11
CA GLY A 66 -29.07 8.05 -19.73
C GLY A 66 -28.33 7.13 -18.76
N VAL A 67 -27.29 7.63 -18.08
CA VAL A 67 -26.50 6.86 -17.10
C VAL A 67 -27.25 6.76 -15.77
N VAL A 68 -27.92 7.85 -15.38
CA VAL A 68 -28.72 7.91 -14.16
C VAL A 68 -30.14 8.35 -14.47
N SER A 69 -31.08 8.05 -13.57
CA SER A 69 -32.49 8.42 -13.70
C SER A 69 -33.09 8.82 -12.36
N ALA A 70 -34.35 9.28 -12.36
CA ALA A 70 -35.10 9.52 -11.13
C ALA A 70 -35.17 8.29 -10.20
N LYS A 71 -35.05 7.07 -10.76
CA LYS A 71 -35.09 5.80 -10.04
C LYS A 71 -33.72 5.32 -9.54
N SER A 72 -32.62 5.98 -9.90
CA SER A 72 -31.29 5.62 -9.40
C SER A 72 -31.29 5.60 -7.86
N PRO A 73 -30.71 4.56 -7.23
CA PRO A 73 -30.80 4.34 -5.79
C PRO A 73 -29.92 5.32 -4.99
N VAL A 74 -28.99 6.01 -5.65
CA VAL A 74 -28.10 7.01 -5.06
C VAL A 74 -28.09 8.32 -5.84
N ARG A 75 -27.57 9.37 -5.22
CA ARG A 75 -27.20 10.66 -5.83
C ARG A 75 -25.90 11.16 -5.19
N PRO A 76 -25.11 12.00 -5.87
CA PRO A 76 -24.00 12.68 -5.22
C PRO A 76 -24.51 13.71 -4.19
N GLY A 77 -23.68 14.01 -3.20
CA GLY A 77 -23.91 15.10 -2.25
C GLY A 77 -22.70 15.39 -1.37
N MET A 78 -22.79 16.47 -0.60
CA MET A 78 -21.76 16.87 0.37
C MET A 78 -21.80 15.97 1.60
N VAL A 79 -20.63 15.50 2.01
CA VAL A 79 -20.35 14.65 3.19
C VAL A 79 -19.08 15.17 3.88
N PRO A 80 -18.75 14.74 5.11
CA PRO A 80 -17.54 15.19 5.80
C PRO A 80 -16.24 14.95 5.00
N GLU A 81 -16.19 13.88 4.19
CA GLU A 81 -15.05 13.52 3.36
C GLU A 81 -15.00 14.29 2.02
N GLY A 82 -15.90 15.26 1.79
CA GLY A 82 -16.03 16.01 0.54
C GLY A 82 -17.29 15.63 -0.24
N LEU A 83 -17.12 15.11 -1.46
CA LEU A 83 -18.23 14.57 -2.25
C LEU A 83 -18.40 13.07 -1.97
N GLY A 84 -19.65 12.64 -1.83
CA GLY A 84 -20.00 11.26 -1.54
C GLY A 84 -21.28 10.80 -2.25
N LEU A 85 -21.54 9.49 -2.23
CA LEU A 85 -22.79 8.91 -2.74
C LEU A 85 -23.80 8.75 -1.60
N ILE A 86 -24.95 9.41 -1.70
CA ILE A 86 -26.03 9.36 -0.72
C ILE A 86 -27.17 8.48 -1.22
N ALA A 87 -27.61 7.54 -0.40
CA ALA A 87 -28.73 6.66 -0.68
C ALA A 87 -30.06 7.42 -0.75
N LYS A 88 -30.82 7.26 -1.85
CA LYS A 88 -32.17 7.82 -2.03
C LYS A 88 -33.27 6.91 -1.51
N LYS A 89 -32.95 5.63 -1.29
CA LYS A 89 -33.81 4.60 -0.72
C LYS A 89 -32.96 3.66 0.12
N ASN A 90 -33.58 2.75 0.87
CA ASN A 90 -32.84 1.67 1.51
C ASN A 90 -32.20 0.79 0.43
N ILE A 91 -30.92 0.49 0.60
CA ILE A 91 -30.10 -0.35 -0.27
C ILE A 91 -29.74 -1.60 0.53
N SER A 92 -30.05 -2.78 -0.01
CA SER A 92 -29.68 -4.04 0.62
C SER A 92 -28.22 -4.37 0.34
N ARG A 93 -27.60 -5.18 1.21
CA ARG A 93 -26.30 -5.79 0.92
C ARG A 93 -26.29 -6.45 -0.47
N ASN A 94 -25.21 -6.20 -1.22
CA ASN A 94 -24.95 -6.66 -2.60
C ASN A 94 -25.90 -6.10 -3.67
N GLU A 95 -26.80 -5.16 -3.32
CA GLU A 95 -27.62 -4.45 -4.30
C GLU A 95 -26.76 -3.52 -5.15
N VAL A 96 -27.08 -3.45 -6.44
CA VAL A 96 -26.39 -2.57 -7.40
C VAL A 96 -26.74 -1.11 -7.10
N VAL A 97 -25.69 -0.31 -6.95
CA VAL A 97 -25.73 1.12 -6.61
C VAL A 97 -25.71 1.99 -7.86
N LEU A 98 -24.81 1.69 -8.80
CA LEU A 98 -24.67 2.41 -10.06
C LEU A 98 -24.05 1.50 -11.12
N GLU A 99 -24.33 1.82 -12.38
CA GLU A 99 -23.72 1.15 -13.53
C GLU A 99 -23.24 2.20 -14.53
N ILE A 100 -21.94 2.18 -14.85
CA ILE A 100 -21.29 3.19 -15.70
C ILE A 100 -20.78 2.54 -16.98
N PRO A 101 -21.29 2.94 -18.16
CA PRO A 101 -20.80 2.44 -19.44
C PRO A 101 -19.34 2.81 -19.72
N ASN A 102 -18.59 1.90 -20.34
CA ASN A 102 -17.17 2.07 -20.65
C ASN A 102 -16.83 3.26 -21.54
N ARG A 103 -17.79 3.75 -22.34
CA ARG A 103 -17.63 4.99 -23.11
C ARG A 103 -17.34 6.22 -22.23
N PHE A 104 -17.59 6.18 -20.92
CA PHE A 104 -17.26 7.26 -19.98
C PHE A 104 -15.95 7.06 -19.24
N TRP A 105 -15.34 5.87 -19.32
CA TRP A 105 -14.11 5.60 -18.60
C TRP A 105 -12.96 6.44 -19.15
N ILE A 106 -12.05 6.84 -18.26
CA ILE A 106 -10.76 7.42 -18.63
C ILE A 106 -9.70 6.37 -18.24
N ASN A 107 -9.15 5.71 -19.25
CA ASN A 107 -8.18 4.63 -19.15
C ASN A 107 -7.25 4.65 -20.39
N GLN A 108 -6.32 3.69 -20.50
CA GLN A 108 -5.41 3.62 -21.66
C GLN A 108 -6.13 3.49 -23.01
N ASP A 109 -7.26 2.79 -23.08
CA ASP A 109 -8.03 2.65 -24.32
C ASP A 109 -8.59 4.01 -24.78
N ALA A 110 -9.09 4.82 -23.83
CA ALA A 110 -9.57 6.17 -24.09
C ALA A 110 -8.43 7.07 -24.61
N VAL A 111 -7.21 6.94 -24.05
CA VAL A 111 -6.04 7.67 -24.55
C VAL A 111 -5.69 7.22 -25.97
N ALA A 112 -5.61 5.92 -26.22
CA ALA A 112 -5.25 5.35 -27.52
C ALA A 112 -6.23 5.75 -28.63
N ALA A 113 -7.52 5.90 -28.29
CA ALA A 113 -8.56 6.33 -29.22
C ALA A 113 -8.62 7.86 -29.44
N SER A 114 -7.79 8.63 -28.75
CA SER A 114 -7.78 10.10 -28.80
C SER A 114 -6.71 10.66 -29.75
N GLU A 115 -6.75 11.98 -29.97
CA GLU A 115 -5.78 12.70 -30.81
C GLU A 115 -4.34 12.60 -30.29
N ILE A 116 -4.14 12.31 -29.00
CA ILE A 116 -2.81 12.12 -28.40
C ILE A 116 -2.37 10.66 -28.34
N GLY A 117 -3.21 9.71 -28.78
CA GLY A 117 -2.94 8.28 -28.64
C GLY A 117 -1.61 7.84 -29.27
N THR A 118 -1.32 8.36 -30.47
CA THR A 118 -0.07 8.05 -31.19
C THR A 118 1.16 8.60 -30.47
N VAL A 119 1.09 9.83 -29.94
CA VAL A 119 2.25 10.47 -29.27
C VAL A 119 2.48 9.90 -27.87
N CYS A 120 1.43 9.39 -27.21
CA CYS A 120 1.55 8.70 -25.93
C CYS A 120 1.95 7.21 -26.08
N SER A 121 2.07 6.70 -27.31
CA SER A 121 2.48 5.31 -27.55
C SER A 121 3.88 5.05 -26.99
N GLY A 122 4.01 4.09 -26.08
CA GLY A 122 5.27 3.73 -25.44
C GLY A 122 5.54 4.44 -24.11
N LEU A 123 4.74 5.44 -23.74
CA LEU A 123 4.80 6.02 -22.39
C LEU A 123 4.26 5.01 -21.36
N LYS A 124 4.68 5.21 -20.11
CA LYS A 124 4.10 4.49 -18.97
C LYS A 124 2.55 4.68 -18.96
N PRO A 125 1.77 3.64 -18.62
CA PRO A 125 0.30 3.71 -18.61
C PRO A 125 -0.26 4.94 -17.89
N TRP A 126 0.23 5.20 -16.67
CA TRP A 126 -0.26 6.31 -15.86
C TRP A 126 0.11 7.67 -16.42
N VAL A 127 1.29 7.82 -17.03
CA VAL A 127 1.72 9.07 -17.68
C VAL A 127 0.80 9.41 -18.85
N SER A 128 0.47 8.41 -19.67
CA SER A 128 -0.45 8.58 -20.80
C SER A 128 -1.82 9.07 -20.35
N VAL A 129 -2.37 8.45 -19.30
CA VAL A 129 -3.66 8.84 -18.74
C VAL A 129 -3.60 10.20 -18.04
N ALA A 130 -2.48 10.54 -17.39
CA ALA A 130 -2.28 11.85 -16.77
C ALA A 130 -2.28 12.97 -17.81
N LEU A 131 -1.52 12.83 -18.90
CA LEU A 131 -1.52 13.81 -20.01
C LEU A 131 -2.89 13.94 -20.65
N PHE A 132 -3.61 12.83 -20.84
CA PHE A 132 -4.97 12.85 -21.33
C PHE A 132 -5.90 13.63 -20.41
N LEU A 133 -5.82 13.38 -19.10
CA LEU A 133 -6.65 14.04 -18.10
C LEU A 133 -6.40 15.55 -18.06
N ILE A 134 -5.13 15.97 -18.07
CA ILE A 134 -4.75 17.39 -18.10
C ILE A 134 -5.24 18.06 -19.38
N ARG A 135 -5.03 17.41 -20.53
CA ARG A 135 -5.47 17.92 -21.82
C ARG A 135 -6.97 18.13 -21.87
N GLU A 136 -7.74 17.14 -21.43
CA GLU A 136 -9.20 17.25 -21.38
C GLU A 136 -9.66 18.29 -20.34
N ARG A 137 -8.91 18.51 -19.25
CA ARG A 137 -9.17 19.59 -18.28
C ARG A 137 -9.06 20.98 -18.91
N PHE A 138 -8.11 21.21 -19.82
CA PHE A 138 -8.00 22.50 -20.52
C PHE A 138 -8.98 22.68 -21.69
N ARG A 139 -9.60 21.60 -22.16
CA ARG A 139 -10.59 21.65 -23.25
C ARG A 139 -11.97 22.04 -22.74
N GLN A 140 -12.53 23.09 -23.34
CA GLN A 140 -13.89 23.56 -23.03
C GLN A 140 -14.96 22.66 -23.65
N ASP A 141 -14.65 22.03 -24.79
CA ASP A 141 -15.50 21.09 -25.51
C ASP A 141 -15.30 19.62 -25.07
N SER A 142 -14.58 19.39 -23.96
CA SER A 142 -14.31 18.03 -23.48
C SER A 142 -15.61 17.29 -23.22
N LYS A 143 -15.66 16.03 -23.66
CA LYS A 143 -16.75 15.10 -23.32
C LYS A 143 -16.92 14.93 -21.81
N TRP A 144 -15.83 15.06 -21.05
CA TRP A 144 -15.81 14.90 -19.60
C TRP A 144 -15.88 16.23 -18.84
N ARG A 145 -16.16 17.36 -19.50
CA ARG A 145 -16.15 18.69 -18.88
C ARG A 145 -16.87 18.73 -17.53
N ALA A 146 -18.11 18.24 -17.50
CA ALA A 146 -18.92 18.23 -16.28
C ALA A 146 -18.36 17.35 -15.16
N TYR A 147 -17.62 16.27 -15.50
CA TYR A 147 -16.92 15.44 -14.51
C TYR A 147 -15.65 16.13 -14.01
N LEU A 148 -14.86 16.72 -14.91
CA LEU A 148 -13.62 17.40 -14.57
C LEU A 148 -13.86 18.63 -13.67
N ASP A 149 -15.02 19.28 -13.80
CA ASP A 149 -15.41 20.43 -12.97
C ASP A 149 -15.79 20.09 -11.52
N ILE A 150 -16.00 18.80 -11.21
CA ILE A 150 -16.31 18.35 -9.84
C ILE A 150 -15.12 17.66 -9.16
N LEU A 151 -14.02 17.43 -9.90
CA LEU A 151 -12.82 16.85 -9.32
C LEU A 151 -12.17 17.86 -8.35
N PRO A 152 -11.64 17.39 -7.22
CA PRO A 152 -10.93 18.27 -6.31
C PRO A 152 -9.65 18.81 -6.95
N GLU A 153 -9.30 20.05 -6.63
CA GLU A 153 -8.03 20.65 -7.04
C GLU A 153 -6.85 20.09 -6.25
N LEU A 154 -7.08 19.73 -4.99
CA LEU A 154 -6.08 19.18 -4.07
C LEU A 154 -6.72 18.07 -3.23
N THR A 155 -5.88 17.16 -2.75
CA THR A 155 -6.23 16.20 -1.69
C THR A 155 -5.29 16.42 -0.52
N ASP A 156 -5.54 15.76 0.60
CA ASP A 156 -4.61 15.75 1.74
C ASP A 156 -3.49 14.72 1.60
N SER A 157 -3.29 14.18 0.40
CA SER A 157 -2.11 13.37 0.09
C SER A 157 -0.84 14.16 0.34
N THR A 158 0.16 13.52 0.93
CA THR A 158 1.45 14.12 1.29
C THR A 158 2.22 14.69 0.10
N VAL A 159 1.91 14.27 -1.14
CA VAL A 159 2.52 14.87 -2.34
C VAL A 159 2.17 16.34 -2.53
N PHE A 160 1.05 16.80 -1.94
CA PHE A 160 0.56 18.18 -2.01
C PHE A 160 0.91 19.01 -0.77
N TRP A 161 1.66 18.46 0.17
CA TRP A 161 2.00 19.15 1.40
C TRP A 161 3.11 20.19 1.19
N SER A 162 3.01 21.29 1.93
CA SER A 162 4.05 22.32 2.03
C SER A 162 5.26 21.81 2.81
N GLU A 163 6.35 22.56 2.78
CA GLU A 163 7.56 22.20 3.53
C GLU A 163 7.32 22.22 5.04
N GLU A 164 6.48 23.14 5.53
CA GLU A 164 6.10 23.22 6.95
C GLU A 164 5.24 22.03 7.37
N GLU A 165 4.30 21.60 6.52
CA GLU A 165 3.48 20.42 6.77
C GLU A 165 4.33 19.14 6.72
N LEU A 166 5.28 19.04 5.78
CA LEU A 166 6.20 17.91 5.69
C LEU A 166 7.19 17.85 6.87
N ALA A 167 7.53 18.99 7.49
CA ALA A 167 8.34 19.03 8.69
C ALA A 167 7.67 18.28 9.87
N GLU A 168 6.32 18.24 9.92
CA GLU A 168 5.58 17.45 10.92
C GLU A 168 5.77 15.94 10.76
N LEU A 169 6.28 15.47 9.61
CA LEU A 169 6.63 14.08 9.33
C LEU A 169 8.14 13.78 9.55
N GLN A 170 8.90 14.70 10.14
CA GLN A 170 10.33 14.50 10.39
C GLN A 170 10.58 13.18 11.15
N GLY A 171 11.50 12.36 10.59
CA GLY A 171 11.89 11.06 11.14
C GLY A 171 11.09 9.86 10.61
N THR A 172 9.96 10.11 9.93
CA THR A 172 9.08 9.04 9.41
C THR A 172 9.60 8.48 8.09
N GLN A 173 9.26 7.21 7.80
CA GLN A 173 9.44 6.61 6.48
C GLN A 173 8.52 7.23 5.43
N LEU A 174 7.32 7.67 5.84
CA LEU A 174 6.39 8.36 4.94
C LEU A 174 7.01 9.64 4.35
N LEU A 175 7.77 10.42 5.14
CA LEU A 175 8.45 11.61 4.63
C LEU A 175 9.42 11.28 3.51
N SER A 176 10.32 10.32 3.73
CA SER A 176 11.28 9.91 2.69
C SER A 176 10.57 9.37 1.44
N THR A 177 9.53 8.56 1.63
CA THR A 177 8.74 8.00 0.53
C THR A 177 8.07 9.11 -0.28
N THR A 178 7.47 10.09 0.42
CA THR A 178 6.81 11.23 -0.21
C THR A 178 7.80 12.07 -1.02
N LEU A 179 8.97 12.40 -0.45
CA LEU A 179 9.99 13.17 -1.15
C LEU A 179 10.52 12.43 -2.39
N GLY A 180 10.75 11.12 -2.29
CA GLY A 180 11.16 10.30 -3.43
C GLY A 180 10.08 10.25 -4.53
N VAL A 181 8.80 10.24 -4.17
CA VAL A 181 7.70 10.37 -5.14
C VAL A 181 7.66 11.76 -5.77
N LYS A 182 7.80 12.84 -5.00
CA LYS A 182 7.83 14.21 -5.52
C LYS A 182 8.98 14.40 -6.53
N GLU A 183 10.18 13.92 -6.20
CA GLU A 183 11.35 13.97 -7.09
C GLU A 183 11.13 13.14 -8.36
N TYR A 184 10.61 11.93 -8.23
CA TYR A 184 10.29 11.09 -9.40
C TYR A 184 9.29 11.80 -10.34
N LEU A 185 8.23 12.38 -9.80
CA LEU A 185 7.21 13.08 -10.60
C LEU A 185 7.79 14.30 -11.32
N GLN A 186 8.67 15.05 -10.65
CA GLN A 186 9.40 16.16 -11.27
C GLN A 186 10.25 15.69 -12.45
N ASN A 187 11.04 14.64 -12.26
CA ASN A 187 11.90 14.10 -13.30
C ASN A 187 11.10 13.53 -14.48
N GLU A 188 9.99 12.84 -14.22
CA GLU A 188 9.13 12.32 -15.29
C GLU A 188 8.40 13.44 -16.02
N PHE A 189 7.97 14.50 -15.32
CA PHE A 189 7.36 15.67 -15.96
C PHE A 189 8.33 16.34 -16.93
N LEU A 190 9.59 16.59 -16.51
CA LEU A 190 10.60 17.21 -17.38
C LEU A 190 10.84 16.40 -18.66
N LYS A 191 10.95 15.07 -18.54
CA LYS A 191 11.10 14.19 -19.72
C LYS A 191 9.89 14.28 -20.65
N VAL A 192 8.68 14.19 -20.10
CA VAL A 192 7.44 14.23 -20.88
C VAL A 192 7.23 15.60 -21.51
N GLU A 193 7.61 16.67 -20.82
CA GLU A 193 7.57 18.02 -21.35
C GLU A 193 8.48 18.15 -22.58
N GLU A 194 9.73 17.71 -22.46
CA GLU A 194 10.73 17.76 -23.54
C GLU A 194 10.38 16.85 -24.72
N GLU A 195 9.98 15.60 -24.47
CA GLU A 195 9.81 14.58 -25.50
C GLU A 195 8.42 14.59 -26.15
N ILE A 196 7.38 15.03 -25.42
CA ILE A 196 5.98 14.87 -25.83
C ILE A 196 5.26 16.20 -25.93
N ILE A 197 5.26 17.02 -24.87
CA ILE A 197 4.44 18.24 -24.82
C ILE A 197 5.00 19.30 -25.78
N LEU A 198 6.30 19.63 -25.67
CA LEU A 198 6.94 20.68 -26.47
C LEU A 198 7.02 20.38 -27.97
N PRO A 199 7.28 19.13 -28.42
CA PRO A 199 7.26 18.80 -29.85
C PRO A 199 5.85 18.78 -30.45
N ASN A 200 4.81 18.64 -29.62
CA ASN A 200 3.42 18.46 -30.05
C ASN A 200 2.48 19.58 -29.56
N LYS A 201 2.91 20.85 -29.62
CA LYS A 201 2.12 22.02 -29.15
C LYS A 201 0.72 22.14 -29.77
N GLN A 202 0.53 21.62 -30.97
CA GLN A 202 -0.79 21.55 -31.61
C GLN A 202 -1.77 20.66 -30.84
N LEU A 203 -1.27 19.63 -30.16
CA LEU A 203 -2.06 18.73 -29.32
C LEU A 203 -2.21 19.24 -27.88
N PHE A 204 -1.23 20.04 -27.42
CA PHE A 204 -1.18 20.65 -26.08
C PHE A 204 -1.08 22.19 -26.20
N PRO A 205 -2.16 22.89 -26.58
CA PRO A 205 -2.11 24.32 -26.87
C PRO A 205 -2.02 25.20 -25.61
N ALA A 206 -2.50 24.70 -24.47
CA ALA A 206 -2.35 25.37 -23.18
C ALA A 206 -1.02 24.96 -22.52
N PRO A 207 -0.32 25.88 -21.83
CA PRO A 207 0.87 25.51 -21.06
C PRO A 207 0.47 24.55 -19.94
N ILE A 208 1.15 23.40 -19.88
CA ILE A 208 0.99 22.42 -18.81
C ILE A 208 2.11 22.66 -17.80
N THR A 209 1.74 22.81 -16.54
CA THR A 209 2.69 23.04 -15.44
C THR A 209 3.00 21.75 -14.67
N LEU A 210 4.02 21.80 -13.83
CA LEU A 210 4.31 20.72 -12.89
C LEU A 210 3.13 20.48 -11.94
N ASP A 211 2.44 21.53 -11.49
CA ASP A 211 1.27 21.42 -10.61
C ASP A 211 0.11 20.70 -11.29
N ASP A 212 -0.10 20.90 -12.60
CA ASP A 212 -1.08 20.13 -13.38
C ASP A 212 -0.73 18.64 -13.42
N PHE A 213 0.56 18.31 -13.49
CA PHE A 213 1.06 16.94 -13.49
C PHE A 213 0.90 16.27 -12.12
N PHE A 214 1.20 16.98 -11.03
CA PHE A 214 0.92 16.53 -9.67
C PHE A 214 -0.57 16.34 -9.43
N TRP A 215 -1.41 17.27 -9.89
CA TRP A 215 -2.86 17.15 -9.82
C TRP A 215 -3.34 15.87 -10.51
N ALA A 216 -2.91 15.64 -11.76
CA ALA A 216 -3.33 14.46 -12.50
C ALA A 216 -2.84 13.16 -11.84
N PHE A 217 -1.61 13.14 -11.32
CA PHE A 217 -1.10 12.02 -10.53
C PHE A 217 -1.96 11.77 -9.29
N GLY A 218 -2.27 12.80 -8.51
CA GLY A 218 -3.10 12.68 -7.31
C GLY A 218 -4.52 12.21 -7.60
N ILE A 219 -5.15 12.71 -8.67
CA ILE A 219 -6.45 12.21 -9.14
C ILE A 219 -6.37 10.73 -9.49
N LEU A 220 -5.38 10.32 -10.30
CA LEU A 220 -5.23 8.92 -10.69
C LEU A 220 -4.96 8.02 -9.48
N ARG A 221 -4.11 8.44 -8.56
CA ARG A 221 -3.73 7.66 -7.39
C ARG A 221 -4.89 7.47 -6.41
N SER A 222 -5.69 8.52 -6.21
CA SER A 222 -6.78 8.52 -5.23
C SER A 222 -8.12 7.98 -5.76
N ARG A 223 -8.35 8.00 -7.07
CA ARG A 223 -9.68 7.73 -7.67
C ARG A 223 -9.71 6.60 -8.68
N ALA A 224 -8.57 6.16 -9.21
CA ALA A 224 -8.58 5.11 -10.23
C ALA A 224 -8.86 3.73 -9.62
N PHE A 225 -9.79 3.01 -10.22
CA PHE A 225 -10.03 1.62 -9.88
C PHE A 225 -8.96 0.74 -10.53
N SER A 226 -8.36 -0.13 -9.70
CA SER A 226 -7.39 -1.15 -10.10
C SER A 226 -8.06 -2.54 -10.15
N ARG A 227 -7.36 -3.55 -10.68
CA ARG A 227 -7.78 -4.97 -10.71
C ARG A 227 -8.99 -5.28 -11.63
N LEU A 228 -9.27 -4.44 -12.62
CA LEU A 228 -10.42 -4.55 -13.54
C LEU A 228 -10.11 -5.43 -14.77
N ARG A 229 -10.19 -6.77 -14.66
CA ARG A 229 -10.05 -7.73 -15.79
C ARG A 229 -8.95 -7.35 -16.82
N GLY A 230 -7.71 -7.14 -16.34
CA GLY A 230 -6.57 -6.76 -17.19
C GLY A 230 -6.36 -5.25 -17.36
N GLN A 231 -7.22 -4.41 -16.77
CA GLN A 231 -7.03 -2.97 -16.65
C GLN A 231 -6.71 -2.61 -15.20
N ASN A 232 -5.61 -1.89 -14.99
CA ASN A 232 -5.12 -1.52 -13.65
C ASN A 232 -5.22 -0.02 -13.35
N LEU A 233 -5.78 0.78 -14.26
CA LEU A 233 -5.89 2.23 -14.10
C LEU A 233 -7.09 2.76 -14.87
N VAL A 234 -8.25 2.83 -14.20
CA VAL A 234 -9.51 3.29 -14.80
C VAL A 234 -10.19 4.30 -13.89
N LEU A 235 -10.32 5.55 -14.33
CA LEU A 235 -11.21 6.52 -13.70
C LEU A 235 -12.63 6.32 -14.24
N ILE A 236 -13.59 6.22 -13.33
CA ILE A 236 -14.97 5.90 -13.66
C ILE A 236 -15.86 7.00 -13.06
N PRO A 237 -16.26 8.00 -13.87
CA PRO A 237 -17.09 9.11 -13.40
C PRO A 237 -18.30 8.63 -12.62
N LEU A 238 -18.63 9.31 -11.52
CA LEU A 238 -19.65 8.99 -10.52
C LEU A 238 -19.28 7.84 -9.58
N ALA A 239 -18.68 6.77 -10.08
CA ALA A 239 -18.27 5.65 -9.24
C ALA A 239 -17.14 6.04 -8.28
N ASP A 240 -16.24 6.93 -8.71
CA ASP A 240 -15.13 7.47 -7.94
C ASP A 240 -15.53 8.44 -6.80
N LEU A 241 -16.82 8.76 -6.67
CA LEU A 241 -17.38 9.49 -5.52
C LEU A 241 -17.70 8.57 -4.34
N ILE A 242 -17.49 7.26 -4.46
CA ILE A 242 -17.70 6.35 -3.34
C ILE A 242 -16.54 6.45 -2.36
N ASN A 243 -16.84 6.72 -1.09
CA ASN A 243 -15.82 6.91 -0.06
C ASN A 243 -15.47 5.62 0.69
N HIS A 244 -14.34 5.67 1.38
CA HIS A 244 -13.81 4.60 2.21
C HIS A 244 -14.56 4.48 3.57
N SER A 245 -14.67 3.26 4.11
CA SER A 245 -15.02 3.05 5.51
C SER A 245 -14.22 1.93 6.17
N PRO A 246 -13.56 2.19 7.32
CA PRO A 246 -12.84 1.16 8.05
C PRO A 246 -13.78 0.10 8.67
N ASN A 247 -15.09 0.37 8.73
CA ASN A 247 -16.06 -0.59 9.29
C ASN A 247 -16.41 -1.72 8.31
N ILE A 248 -16.01 -1.61 7.03
CA ILE A 248 -16.24 -2.61 6.01
C ILE A 248 -15.00 -3.51 5.92
N THR A 249 -15.17 -4.79 6.21
CA THR A 249 -14.06 -5.76 6.29
C THR A 249 -13.95 -6.67 5.08
N THR A 250 -14.63 -6.32 3.97
CA THR A 250 -14.64 -7.11 2.73
C THR A 250 -14.35 -6.22 1.54
N GLU A 251 -13.33 -6.58 0.76
CA GLU A 251 -13.07 -5.99 -0.55
C GLU A 251 -13.86 -6.68 -1.66
N ASP A 252 -14.17 -7.97 -1.48
CA ASP A 252 -14.79 -8.77 -2.50
C ASP A 252 -16.18 -8.22 -2.88
N TYR A 253 -16.44 -8.16 -4.20
CA TYR A 253 -17.73 -7.86 -4.81
C TYR A 253 -18.24 -6.41 -4.71
N ALA A 254 -17.41 -5.45 -4.28
CA ALA A 254 -17.80 -4.03 -4.34
C ALA A 254 -18.11 -3.60 -5.78
N TRP A 255 -17.44 -4.17 -6.77
CA TRP A 255 -17.71 -3.89 -8.18
C TRP A 255 -17.41 -5.08 -9.09
N GLU A 256 -17.96 -5.04 -10.31
CA GLU A 256 -17.67 -6.01 -11.37
C GLU A 256 -17.83 -5.38 -12.76
N ILE A 257 -17.12 -5.93 -13.76
CA ILE A 257 -17.34 -5.59 -15.17
C ILE A 257 -18.34 -6.59 -15.78
N LYS A 258 -19.44 -6.07 -16.31
CA LYS A 258 -20.47 -6.83 -17.03
C LYS A 258 -20.55 -6.41 -18.50
N GLY A 259 -21.05 -7.28 -19.36
CA GLY A 259 -21.55 -6.87 -20.67
C GLY A 259 -22.89 -6.16 -20.51
N ALA A 260 -23.12 -5.10 -21.29
CA ALA A 260 -24.38 -4.35 -21.27
C ALA A 260 -25.60 -5.15 -21.81
N GLY A 261 -25.39 -6.38 -22.27
CA GLY A 261 -26.40 -7.33 -22.73
C GLY A 261 -25.76 -8.57 -23.37
N LEU A 262 -26.55 -9.62 -23.64
CA LEU A 262 -26.06 -10.88 -24.23
C LEU A 262 -25.33 -10.71 -25.57
N PHE A 263 -25.59 -9.62 -26.30
CA PHE A 263 -25.03 -9.34 -27.64
C PHE A 263 -24.32 -7.98 -27.72
N SER A 264 -24.21 -7.24 -26.61
CA SER A 264 -23.54 -5.94 -26.63
C SER A 264 -22.04 -6.10 -26.44
N ARG A 265 -21.24 -5.38 -27.22
CA ARG A 265 -19.80 -5.21 -26.99
C ARG A 265 -19.50 -4.16 -25.91
N ASP A 266 -20.52 -3.42 -25.47
CA ASP A 266 -20.37 -2.40 -24.44
C ASP A 266 -20.18 -3.05 -23.07
N LEU A 267 -19.20 -2.55 -22.33
CA LEU A 267 -18.92 -2.97 -20.96
C LEU A 267 -19.54 -1.97 -19.98
N LEU A 268 -20.03 -2.48 -18.86
CA LEU A 268 -20.54 -1.71 -17.74
C LEU A 268 -19.69 -1.99 -16.51
N PHE A 269 -19.31 -0.93 -15.81
CA PHE A 269 -18.81 -1.02 -14.45
C PHE A 269 -20.01 -1.01 -13.51
N SER A 270 -20.23 -2.09 -12.76
CA SER A 270 -21.36 -2.26 -11.86
C SER A 270 -20.86 -2.19 -10.42
N LEU A 271 -21.21 -1.13 -9.69
CA LEU A 271 -20.86 -0.95 -8.28
C LEU A 271 -22.01 -1.48 -7.40
N ARG A 272 -21.68 -2.19 -6.34
CA ARG A 272 -22.60 -2.79 -5.38
C ARG A 272 -22.27 -2.34 -3.96
N SER A 273 -23.28 -2.26 -3.11
CA SER A 273 -23.03 -1.94 -1.71
C SER A 273 -22.63 -3.20 -0.93
N PRO A 274 -21.47 -3.24 -0.25
CA PRO A 274 -21.02 -4.41 0.51
C PRO A 274 -21.83 -4.62 1.81
N VAL A 275 -22.60 -3.62 2.22
CA VAL A 275 -23.43 -3.59 3.44
C VAL A 275 -24.84 -3.06 3.12
N SER A 276 -25.78 -3.20 4.05
CA SER A 276 -27.09 -2.55 3.91
C SER A 276 -27.00 -1.08 4.35
N VAL A 277 -27.59 -0.18 3.57
CA VAL A 277 -27.55 1.28 3.78
C VAL A 277 -28.97 1.84 3.82
N LYS A 278 -29.30 2.73 4.76
CA LYS A 278 -30.63 3.36 4.82
C LYS A 278 -30.71 4.57 3.91
N ALA A 279 -31.93 4.92 3.50
CA ALA A 279 -32.17 6.18 2.79
C ALA A 279 -31.62 7.38 3.60
N GLY A 280 -30.88 8.25 2.92
CA GLY A 280 -30.22 9.43 3.51
C GLY A 280 -28.80 9.17 4.00
N GLU A 281 -28.37 7.92 4.15
CA GLU A 281 -27.00 7.57 4.57
C GLU A 281 -26.04 7.51 3.38
N GLN A 282 -24.75 7.65 3.66
CA GLN A 282 -23.68 7.54 2.67
C GLN A 282 -23.43 6.06 2.33
N VAL A 283 -23.22 5.76 1.05
CA VAL A 283 -22.75 4.47 0.56
C VAL A 283 -21.23 4.48 0.56
N LEU A 284 -20.62 3.48 1.22
CA LEU A 284 -19.17 3.38 1.42
C LEU A 284 -18.65 2.01 1.00
N ILE A 285 -17.35 1.92 0.73
CA ILE A 285 -16.63 0.66 0.45
C ILE A 285 -15.34 0.57 1.28
N GLN A 286 -14.73 -0.61 1.26
CA GLN A 286 -13.35 -0.79 1.69
C GLN A 286 -12.43 -0.54 0.48
N TYR A 287 -11.44 0.34 0.62
CA TYR A 287 -10.52 0.66 -0.48
C TYR A 287 -9.46 -0.41 -0.63
N ASP A 288 -8.76 -0.71 0.47
CA ASP A 288 -7.69 -1.71 0.49
C ASP A 288 -7.40 -2.10 1.96
N LEU A 289 -7.51 -3.37 2.30
CA LEU A 289 -7.26 -3.98 3.62
C LEU A 289 -5.78 -4.25 3.86
N ASP A 290 -4.99 -4.31 2.79
CA ASP A 290 -3.56 -4.63 2.87
C ASP A 290 -2.71 -3.35 2.99
N LYS A 291 -3.22 -2.20 2.54
CA LYS A 291 -2.52 -0.91 2.70
C LYS A 291 -2.29 -0.51 4.16
N SER A 292 -1.09 -0.03 4.45
CA SER A 292 -0.71 0.66 5.67
C SER A 292 -1.28 2.10 5.71
N ASN A 293 -1.26 2.72 6.90
CA ASN A 293 -1.61 4.13 7.05
C ASN A 293 -0.68 5.04 6.23
N ALA A 294 0.60 4.68 6.05
CA ALA A 294 1.52 5.44 5.21
C ALA A 294 1.06 5.45 3.74
N GLU A 295 0.62 4.31 3.23
CA GLU A 295 0.07 4.21 1.87
C GLU A 295 -1.29 4.91 1.76
N LEU A 296 -2.16 4.82 2.76
CA LEU A 296 -3.44 5.54 2.75
C LEU A 296 -3.24 7.06 2.75
N ALA A 297 -2.27 7.56 3.53
CA ALA A 297 -1.89 8.97 3.58
C ALA A 297 -1.36 9.44 2.23
N LEU A 298 -0.44 8.69 1.62
CA LEU A 298 0.14 9.03 0.32
C LEU A 298 -0.87 8.92 -0.83
N ASP A 299 -1.73 7.90 -0.82
CA ASP A 299 -2.59 7.61 -1.97
C ASP A 299 -3.89 8.43 -1.96
N TYR A 300 -4.44 8.70 -0.78
CA TYR A 300 -5.78 9.27 -0.64
C TYR A 300 -5.83 10.54 0.22
N GLY A 301 -4.87 10.73 1.13
CA GLY A 301 -4.91 11.83 2.08
C GLY A 301 -5.77 11.56 3.32
N PHE A 302 -5.76 10.33 3.83
CA PHE A 302 -6.34 10.02 5.14
C PHE A 302 -5.63 8.84 5.79
N ILE A 303 -5.88 8.62 7.08
CA ILE A 303 -5.44 7.45 7.84
C ILE A 303 -6.60 6.84 8.62
N GLU A 304 -6.48 5.57 8.99
CA GLU A 304 -7.41 4.91 9.90
C GLU A 304 -6.85 4.89 11.34
N SER A 305 -7.75 4.85 12.31
CA SER A 305 -7.40 4.74 13.74
C SER A 305 -7.02 3.33 14.18
N LYS A 306 -7.18 2.31 13.32
CA LYS A 306 -6.86 0.93 13.66
C LYS A 306 -5.35 0.74 13.75
N SER A 307 -4.90 0.13 14.85
CA SER A 307 -3.47 -0.17 15.07
C SER A 307 -2.89 -1.07 13.99
N GLU A 308 -3.68 -1.99 13.42
CA GLU A 308 -3.25 -2.93 12.37
C GLU A 308 -2.87 -2.24 11.04
N ARG A 309 -3.12 -0.94 10.90
CA ARG A 309 -2.69 -0.14 9.76
C ARG A 309 -1.33 0.50 9.96
N ASN A 310 -0.83 0.54 11.19
CA ASN A 310 0.49 1.07 11.48
C ASN A 310 1.53 0.02 11.12
N ALA A 311 2.38 0.36 10.17
CA ALA A 311 3.45 -0.50 9.68
C ALA A 311 4.76 0.28 9.56
N TYR A 312 5.87 -0.45 9.55
CA TYR A 312 7.21 0.06 9.27
C TYR A 312 7.96 -0.98 8.43
N THR A 313 8.56 -0.57 7.32
CA THR A 313 9.23 -1.49 6.41
C THR A 313 10.72 -1.55 6.74
N LEU A 314 11.24 -2.73 7.09
CA LEU A 314 12.69 -2.93 7.19
C LEU A 314 13.24 -3.27 5.81
N THR A 315 14.16 -2.43 5.32
CA THR A 315 14.96 -2.72 4.12
C THR A 315 16.26 -3.40 4.55
N LEU A 316 16.52 -4.60 4.02
CA LEU A 316 17.74 -5.34 4.26
C LEU A 316 18.45 -5.62 2.95
N GLU A 317 19.76 -5.43 2.91
CA GLU A 317 20.59 -5.56 1.71
C GLU A 317 21.78 -6.48 1.99
N ILE A 318 22.08 -7.37 1.03
CA ILE A 318 23.33 -8.13 1.03
C ILE A 318 24.37 -7.25 0.34
N SER A 319 25.27 -6.65 1.11
CA SER A 319 26.26 -5.72 0.55
C SER A 319 27.18 -6.39 -0.48
N GLU A 320 27.39 -5.75 -1.63
CA GLU A 320 28.39 -6.15 -2.63
C GLU A 320 29.82 -6.23 -2.06
N SER A 321 30.08 -5.53 -0.95
CA SER A 321 31.37 -5.55 -0.26
C SER A 321 31.56 -6.79 0.64
N ASP A 322 30.52 -7.61 0.82
CA ASP A 322 30.58 -8.85 1.58
C ASP A 322 31.46 -9.89 0.83
N PRO A 323 32.48 -10.48 1.49
CA PRO A 323 33.32 -11.51 0.87
C PRO A 323 32.54 -12.71 0.31
N PHE A 324 31.32 -12.94 0.81
CA PHE A 324 30.43 -14.03 0.44
C PHE A 324 29.20 -13.56 -0.35
N PHE A 325 29.25 -12.36 -0.94
CA PHE A 325 28.12 -11.75 -1.65
C PHE A 325 27.44 -12.70 -2.65
N GLY A 326 28.23 -13.33 -3.52
CA GLY A 326 27.70 -14.23 -4.56
C GLY A 326 26.92 -15.41 -4.00
N ASP A 327 27.46 -16.09 -2.98
CA ASP A 327 26.80 -17.24 -2.36
C ASP A 327 25.52 -16.81 -1.61
N LYS A 328 25.60 -15.70 -0.86
CA LYS A 328 24.44 -15.17 -0.12
C LYS A 328 23.30 -14.74 -1.06
N LEU A 329 23.64 -14.05 -2.15
CA LEU A 329 22.65 -13.64 -3.15
C LEU A 329 21.98 -14.84 -3.80
N ASP A 330 22.77 -15.82 -4.22
CA ASP A 330 22.29 -17.07 -4.83
C ASP A 330 21.32 -17.85 -3.91
N ILE A 331 21.61 -17.87 -2.60
CA ILE A 331 20.72 -18.41 -1.57
C ILE A 331 19.44 -17.58 -1.44
N ALA A 332 19.53 -16.25 -1.38
CA ALA A 332 18.38 -15.36 -1.28
C ALA A 332 17.43 -15.54 -2.48
N GLU A 333 17.96 -15.50 -3.70
CA GLU A 333 17.20 -15.63 -4.95
C GLU A 333 16.45 -16.97 -5.04
N THR A 334 17.08 -18.05 -4.60
CA THR A 334 16.45 -19.37 -4.64
C THR A 334 15.32 -19.52 -3.63
N ASN A 335 15.30 -18.67 -2.61
CA ASN A 335 14.23 -18.62 -1.61
C ASN A 335 13.23 -17.47 -1.87
N GLY A 336 13.26 -16.89 -3.08
CA GLY A 336 12.29 -15.90 -3.52
C GLY A 336 12.53 -14.47 -2.99
N LEU A 337 13.75 -14.18 -2.55
CA LEU A 337 14.19 -12.87 -2.09
C LEU A 337 15.26 -12.31 -3.05
N GLY A 338 15.48 -11.00 -3.05
CA GLY A 338 16.53 -10.38 -3.87
C GLY A 338 17.78 -10.05 -3.06
N GLU A 339 18.71 -9.35 -3.69
CA GLU A 339 19.82 -8.64 -3.02
C GLU A 339 19.32 -7.67 -1.96
N THR A 340 18.28 -6.91 -2.31
CA THR A 340 17.52 -6.06 -1.40
C THR A 340 16.17 -6.72 -1.13
N ALA A 341 15.83 -6.85 0.15
CA ALA A 341 14.56 -7.39 0.62
C ALA A 341 13.84 -6.37 1.52
N TYR A 342 12.52 -6.29 1.36
CA TYR A 342 11.65 -5.39 2.10
C TYR A 342 10.71 -6.20 2.98
N PHE A 343 10.67 -5.89 4.28
CA PHE A 343 9.85 -6.60 5.25
C PHE A 343 8.92 -5.64 5.97
N ASP A 344 7.63 -5.69 5.64
CA ASP A 344 6.61 -4.89 6.29
C ASP A 344 6.26 -5.46 7.66
N ILE A 345 6.56 -4.70 8.72
CA ILE A 345 6.26 -5.08 10.09
C ILE A 345 5.04 -4.29 10.54
N VAL A 346 3.97 -5.00 10.86
CA VAL A 346 2.69 -4.42 11.27
C VAL A 346 2.56 -4.47 12.80
N LEU A 347 2.05 -3.38 13.38
CA LEU A 347 1.81 -3.30 14.83
C LEU A 347 0.82 -4.38 15.27
N GLY A 348 1.18 -5.11 16.32
CA GLY A 348 0.40 -6.22 16.89
C GLY A 348 0.44 -7.53 16.11
N ARG A 349 1.18 -7.61 14.99
CA ARG A 349 1.36 -8.84 14.21
C ARG A 349 2.74 -9.47 14.44
N PRO A 350 2.89 -10.79 14.27
CA PRO A 350 4.20 -11.44 14.32
C PRO A 350 5.09 -10.94 13.16
N LEU A 351 6.41 -11.05 13.35
CA LEU A 351 7.38 -10.71 12.30
C LEU A 351 7.14 -11.56 11.03
N PRO A 352 7.39 -11.00 9.82
CA PRO A 352 7.35 -11.77 8.58
C PRO A 352 8.25 -13.01 8.68
N PRO A 353 7.79 -14.20 8.27
CA PRO A 353 8.53 -15.45 8.47
C PRO A 353 9.95 -15.45 7.89
N ALA A 354 10.14 -14.77 6.75
CA ALA A 354 11.43 -14.70 6.06
C ALA A 354 12.40 -13.65 6.64
N LEU A 355 11.95 -12.77 7.55
CA LEU A 355 12.79 -11.68 8.09
C LEU A 355 13.98 -12.23 8.89
N ILE A 356 13.73 -13.14 9.82
CA ILE A 356 14.78 -13.67 10.70
C ILE A 356 15.80 -14.52 9.90
N PRO A 357 15.39 -15.47 9.03
CA PRO A 357 16.33 -16.18 8.16
C PRO A 357 17.19 -15.26 7.30
N TYR A 358 16.59 -14.20 6.75
CA TYR A 358 17.33 -13.23 5.94
C TYR A 358 18.34 -12.43 6.77
N LEU A 359 17.96 -11.96 7.97
CA LEU A 359 18.90 -11.31 8.90
C LEU A 359 20.09 -12.22 9.24
N ARG A 360 19.83 -13.51 9.50
CA ARG A 360 20.88 -14.50 9.76
C ARG A 360 21.82 -14.68 8.57
N LEU A 361 21.26 -14.71 7.35
CA LEU A 361 22.02 -14.80 6.10
C LEU A 361 22.91 -13.57 5.90
N VAL A 362 22.36 -12.36 6.08
CA VAL A 362 23.12 -11.10 5.99
C VAL A 362 24.25 -11.10 7.02
N ALA A 363 23.97 -11.48 8.26
CA ALA A 363 24.95 -11.57 9.35
C ALA A 363 25.89 -12.78 9.26
N LEU A 364 25.71 -13.68 8.30
CA LEU A 364 26.46 -14.93 8.20
C LEU A 364 27.92 -14.65 7.80
N GLY A 365 28.87 -15.22 8.52
CA GLY A 365 30.29 -15.04 8.24
C GLY A 365 31.18 -15.71 9.28
N GLY A 366 32.49 -15.48 9.19
CA GLY A 366 33.46 -16.00 10.15
C GLY A 366 33.35 -17.52 10.32
N THR A 367 33.10 -17.99 11.55
CA THR A 367 33.00 -19.41 11.87
C THR A 367 31.77 -20.11 11.28
N ASP A 368 30.77 -19.36 10.83
CA ASP A 368 29.51 -19.91 10.31
C ASP A 368 29.48 -19.94 8.78
N ALA A 369 30.52 -19.41 8.12
CA ALA A 369 30.63 -19.35 6.66
C ALA A 369 30.60 -20.73 5.99
N PHE A 370 30.91 -21.82 6.71
CA PHE A 370 30.81 -23.18 6.17
C PHE A 370 29.39 -23.55 5.74
N LEU A 371 28.35 -22.87 6.24
CA LEU A 371 26.96 -23.07 5.80
C LEU A 371 26.71 -22.59 4.38
N LEU A 372 27.61 -21.78 3.80
CA LEU A 372 27.54 -21.30 2.42
C LEU A 372 28.11 -22.29 1.40
N GLU A 373 28.77 -23.35 1.87
CA GLU A 373 29.34 -24.38 1.00
C GLU A 373 28.25 -25.13 0.22
N SER A 374 28.59 -25.61 -0.98
CA SER A 374 27.63 -26.22 -1.92
C SER A 374 26.87 -27.43 -1.36
N ILE A 375 27.39 -28.10 -0.33
CA ILE A 375 26.71 -29.23 0.32
C ILE A 375 25.45 -28.81 1.07
N PHE A 376 25.38 -27.57 1.56
CA PHE A 376 24.24 -27.02 2.29
C PHE A 376 23.28 -26.24 1.39
N ARG A 377 23.61 -26.04 0.10
CA ARG A 377 22.89 -25.13 -0.80
C ARG A 377 21.38 -25.41 -0.86
N ASN A 378 20.96 -26.67 -0.73
CA ASN A 378 19.54 -27.07 -0.75
C ASN A 378 18.87 -27.14 0.64
N THR A 379 19.64 -27.05 1.72
CA THR A 379 19.15 -27.18 3.11
C THR A 379 19.40 -25.94 3.96
N ILE A 380 20.23 -25.01 3.49
CA ILE A 380 20.68 -23.85 4.25
C ILE A 380 19.53 -23.00 4.74
N TRP A 381 18.49 -22.80 3.93
CA TRP A 381 17.33 -22.02 4.37
C TRP A 381 16.65 -22.62 5.60
N GLY A 382 16.49 -23.94 5.64
CA GLY A 382 15.99 -24.65 6.83
C GLY A 382 16.94 -24.56 8.03
N HIS A 383 18.25 -24.40 7.80
CA HIS A 383 19.20 -24.09 8.87
C HIS A 383 19.09 -22.65 9.36
N LEU A 384 18.77 -21.70 8.47
CA LEU A 384 18.54 -20.28 8.77
C LEU A 384 17.17 -20.02 9.41
N ASP A 385 16.20 -20.93 9.27
CA ASP A 385 14.93 -20.89 10.02
C ASP A 385 15.16 -21.09 11.53
N LEU A 386 16.27 -21.74 11.90
CA LEU A 386 16.68 -21.98 13.28
C LEU A 386 17.94 -21.16 13.65
N PRO A 387 18.23 -20.94 14.95
CA PRO A 387 19.41 -20.20 15.37
C PRO A 387 20.71 -20.81 14.81
N VAL A 388 21.57 -19.98 14.21
CA VAL A 388 22.83 -20.45 13.59
C VAL A 388 23.91 -20.64 14.66
N SER A 389 24.32 -19.53 15.26
CA SER A 389 25.29 -19.47 16.35
C SER A 389 24.94 -18.32 17.29
N ARG A 390 25.46 -18.38 18.52
CA ARG A 390 25.27 -17.30 19.51
C ARG A 390 25.77 -15.96 18.99
N ALA A 391 26.93 -15.95 18.32
CA ALA A 391 27.53 -14.74 17.76
C ALA A 391 26.68 -14.14 16.63
N ASN A 392 26.09 -14.99 15.78
CA ASN A 392 25.18 -14.55 14.71
C ASN A 392 23.88 -13.96 15.29
N GLU A 393 23.23 -14.64 16.25
CA GLU A 393 22.02 -14.12 16.91
C GLU A 393 22.28 -12.82 17.69
N GLU A 394 23.39 -12.73 18.41
CA GLU A 394 23.79 -11.53 19.15
C GLU A 394 24.04 -10.35 18.20
N LEU A 395 24.66 -10.60 17.04
CA LEU A 395 24.88 -9.59 16.02
C LEU A 395 23.56 -9.06 15.45
N ILE A 396 22.63 -9.93 15.03
CA ILE A 396 21.34 -9.49 14.49
C ILE A 396 20.52 -8.72 15.53
N CYS A 397 20.52 -9.16 16.80
CA CYS A 397 19.77 -8.48 17.86
C CYS A 397 20.32 -7.08 18.09
N ARG A 398 21.63 -6.95 18.31
CA ARG A 398 22.27 -5.66 18.52
C ARG A 398 22.02 -4.70 17.35
N VAL A 399 22.23 -5.17 16.13
CA VAL A 399 22.03 -4.36 14.92
C VAL A 399 20.61 -3.84 14.84
N VAL A 400 19.60 -4.72 14.93
CA VAL A 400 18.21 -4.33 14.73
C VAL A 400 17.79 -3.35 15.83
N ARG A 401 18.20 -3.60 17.07
CA ARG A 401 17.92 -2.70 18.20
C ARG A 401 18.59 -1.34 18.05
N ASP A 402 19.85 -1.30 17.64
CA ASP A 402 20.57 -0.04 17.41
C ASP A 402 19.97 0.75 16.24
N ALA A 403 19.54 0.05 15.19
CA ALA A 403 18.78 0.62 14.07
C ALA A 403 17.45 1.22 14.54
N CYS A 404 16.66 0.50 15.35
CA CYS A 404 15.41 1.00 15.93
C CYS A 404 15.64 2.23 16.81
N LYS A 405 16.66 2.23 17.68
CA LYS A 405 17.02 3.39 18.52
C LYS A 405 17.43 4.59 17.67
N SER A 406 18.23 4.35 16.63
CA SER A 406 18.63 5.41 15.70
C SER A 406 17.42 6.01 14.98
N ALA A 407 16.51 5.17 14.46
CA ALA A 407 15.29 5.63 13.82
C ALA A 407 14.40 6.42 14.78
N LEU A 408 14.17 5.92 15.99
CA LEU A 408 13.39 6.60 17.04
C LEU A 408 13.97 7.97 17.41
N SER A 409 15.29 8.14 17.39
CA SER A 409 15.96 9.42 17.66
C SER A 409 15.75 10.48 16.57
N GLY A 410 15.31 10.07 15.37
CA GLY A 410 15.04 10.97 14.25
C GLY A 410 13.70 11.73 14.35
N TYR A 411 12.82 11.31 15.26
CA TYR A 411 11.53 11.95 15.49
C TYR A 411 11.67 13.15 16.44
N HIS A 412 10.93 14.22 16.18
CA HIS A 412 10.97 15.45 16.99
C HIS A 412 9.97 15.46 18.15
N THR A 413 9.06 14.48 18.23
CA THR A 413 8.07 14.30 19.32
C THR A 413 8.10 12.89 19.91
N THR A 414 7.62 12.75 21.15
CA THR A 414 7.38 11.43 21.77
C THR A 414 6.01 10.86 21.44
N ILE A 415 5.79 9.57 21.76
CA ILE A 415 4.48 8.93 21.56
C ILE A 415 3.41 9.58 22.45
N GLU A 416 3.76 9.92 23.69
CA GLU A 416 2.85 10.52 24.66
C GLU A 416 2.40 11.92 24.23
N GLU A 417 3.31 12.69 23.64
CA GLU A 417 2.99 14.00 23.04
C GLU A 417 2.02 13.86 21.87
N ASP A 418 2.26 12.91 20.98
CA ASP A 418 1.40 12.66 19.83
C ASP A 418 0.02 12.13 20.23
N GLU A 419 -0.05 11.20 21.18
CA GLU A 419 -1.32 10.67 21.69
C GLU A 419 -2.16 11.78 22.33
N LYS A 420 -1.51 12.68 23.09
CA LYS A 420 -2.18 13.85 23.66
C LYS A 420 -2.67 14.83 22.58
N LEU A 421 -1.90 15.04 21.52
CA LEU A 421 -2.33 15.89 20.39
C LEU A 421 -3.54 15.27 19.65
N MET A 422 -3.59 13.96 19.54
CA MET A 422 -4.71 13.23 18.91
C MET A 422 -6.01 13.27 19.71
N GLU A 423 -5.98 13.72 20.98
CA GLU A 423 -7.18 13.97 21.78
C GLU A 423 -7.91 15.27 21.36
N ASP A 424 -7.24 16.18 20.64
CA ASP A 424 -7.86 17.39 20.13
C ASP A 424 -8.76 17.07 18.92
N GLU A 425 -10.07 17.23 19.09
CA GLU A 425 -11.06 17.02 18.04
C GLU A 425 -10.98 18.05 16.90
N ASN A 426 -10.32 19.20 17.11
CA ASN A 426 -10.22 20.29 16.14
C ASN A 426 -8.88 20.35 15.40
N LEU A 427 -8.08 19.27 15.49
CA LEU A 427 -6.79 19.20 14.81
C LEU A 427 -6.98 19.29 13.29
N ASP A 428 -6.13 20.08 12.63
CA ASP A 428 -6.10 20.16 11.17
C ASP A 428 -5.92 18.76 10.55
N SER A 429 -6.57 18.55 9.40
CA SER A 429 -6.60 17.26 8.70
C SER A 429 -5.21 16.70 8.40
N ARG A 430 -4.28 17.53 7.90
CA ARG A 430 -2.92 17.13 7.54
C ARG A 430 -2.08 16.91 8.78
N LEU A 431 -2.21 17.80 9.77
CA LEU A 431 -1.54 17.61 11.06
C LEU A 431 -1.98 16.31 11.74
N LYS A 432 -3.26 15.96 11.67
CA LYS A 432 -3.80 14.70 12.19
C LYS A 432 -3.20 13.47 11.49
N ILE A 433 -3.02 13.53 10.17
CA ILE A 433 -2.31 12.50 9.42
C ILE A 433 -0.86 12.39 9.91
N ALA A 434 -0.15 13.53 10.02
CA ALA A 434 1.25 13.55 10.44
C ALA A 434 1.44 12.93 11.83
N VAL A 435 0.62 13.35 12.79
CA VAL A 435 0.66 12.87 14.18
C VAL A 435 0.30 11.38 14.24
N GLY A 436 -0.72 10.94 13.52
CA GLY A 436 -1.11 9.53 13.51
C GLY A 436 -0.06 8.62 12.89
N ILE A 437 0.59 9.05 11.79
CA ILE A 437 1.67 8.31 11.14
C ILE A 437 2.88 8.19 12.06
N ARG A 438 3.38 9.32 12.58
CA ARG A 438 4.61 9.30 13.40
C ARG A 438 4.41 8.58 14.73
N ALA A 439 3.23 8.66 15.34
CA ALA A 439 2.89 7.84 16.51
C ALA A 439 2.83 6.34 16.15
N GLY A 440 2.23 6.01 15.01
CA GLY A 440 2.14 4.64 14.50
C GLY A 440 3.51 4.01 14.24
N GLU A 441 4.37 4.70 13.49
CA GLU A 441 5.73 4.21 13.18
C GLU A 441 6.58 4.06 14.44
N LYS A 442 6.55 5.02 15.38
CA LYS A 442 7.25 4.91 16.68
C LYS A 442 6.81 3.68 17.47
N LYS A 443 5.50 3.37 17.50
CA LYS A 443 4.97 2.17 18.17
C LYS A 443 5.46 0.88 17.50
N VAL A 444 5.50 0.84 16.17
CA VAL A 444 6.05 -0.31 15.44
C VAL A 444 7.55 -0.48 15.74
N LEU A 445 8.32 0.61 15.72
CA LEU A 445 9.75 0.59 16.06
C LEU A 445 10.02 0.10 17.50
N GLN A 446 9.22 0.54 18.47
CA GLN A 446 9.29 0.04 19.85
C GLN A 446 8.94 -1.45 19.94
N GLN A 447 7.92 -1.91 19.20
CA GLN A 447 7.59 -3.34 19.12
C GLN A 447 8.77 -4.14 18.58
N ILE A 448 9.44 -3.67 17.53
CA ILE A 448 10.61 -4.33 16.96
C ILE A 448 11.75 -4.39 17.99
N ASP A 449 12.10 -3.27 18.64
CA ASP A 449 13.17 -3.27 19.67
C ASP A 449 12.85 -4.25 20.81
N GLU A 450 11.61 -4.26 21.32
CA GLU A 450 11.23 -5.17 22.41
C GLU A 450 11.24 -6.65 21.98
N ILE A 451 10.84 -6.97 20.74
CA ILE A 451 10.96 -8.34 20.21
C ILE A 451 12.42 -8.79 20.21
N PHE A 452 13.34 -7.96 19.68
CA PHE A 452 14.75 -8.34 19.59
C PHE A 452 15.48 -8.27 20.94
N LYS A 453 15.02 -7.42 21.87
CA LYS A 453 15.49 -7.40 23.26
C LYS A 453 15.09 -8.66 24.02
N GLY A 454 13.87 -9.17 23.78
CA GLY A 454 13.44 -10.48 24.28
C GLY A 454 14.36 -11.60 23.75
N ARG A 455 14.60 -11.62 22.43
CA ARG A 455 15.55 -12.59 21.82
C ARG A 455 16.96 -12.49 22.40
N GLU A 456 17.44 -11.27 22.67
CA GLU A 456 18.75 -11.06 23.29
C GLU A 456 18.83 -11.65 24.71
N SER A 457 17.75 -11.59 25.48
CA SER A 457 17.69 -12.20 26.81
C SER A 457 17.65 -13.74 26.79
N GLU A 458 17.23 -14.33 25.67
CA GLU A 458 17.10 -15.78 25.48
C GLU A 458 18.33 -16.41 24.80
N LEU A 459 19.39 -15.64 24.49
CA LEU A 459 20.55 -16.12 23.72
C LEU A 459 21.17 -17.39 24.30
N ASP A 460 21.29 -17.51 25.63
CA ASP A 460 21.92 -18.68 26.25
C ASP A 460 20.96 -19.88 26.37
N GLU A 461 19.68 -19.72 26.01
CA GLU A 461 18.65 -20.76 26.00
C GLU A 461 18.38 -21.34 24.60
N LEU A 462 18.85 -20.66 23.56
CA LEU A 462 18.67 -21.07 22.16
C LEU A 462 19.52 -22.29 21.82
N GLU A 463 18.91 -23.25 21.15
CA GLU A 463 19.64 -24.40 20.60
C GLU A 463 20.23 -24.05 19.23
N TYR A 464 21.57 -24.03 19.13
CA TYR A 464 22.30 -23.63 17.93
C TYR A 464 22.65 -24.79 16.98
N TYR A 465 23.15 -24.48 15.78
CA TYR A 465 23.45 -25.48 14.76
C TYR A 465 24.34 -26.63 15.27
N GLN A 466 25.41 -26.32 16.00
CA GLN A 466 26.32 -27.34 16.52
C GLN A 466 25.64 -28.25 17.56
N GLU A 467 24.78 -27.71 18.41
CA GLU A 467 24.05 -28.48 19.42
C GLU A 467 23.02 -29.42 18.76
N ARG A 468 22.25 -28.91 17.79
CA ARG A 468 21.29 -29.72 17.02
C ARG A 468 21.99 -30.89 16.34
N ARG A 469 23.13 -30.61 15.69
CA ARG A 469 23.93 -31.63 15.00
C ARG A 469 24.45 -32.71 15.96
N LEU A 470 24.78 -32.36 17.20
CA LEU A 470 25.22 -33.33 18.20
C LEU A 470 24.08 -34.18 18.77
N LYS A 471 22.85 -33.67 18.86
CA LYS A 471 21.69 -34.45 19.30
C LYS A 471 21.33 -35.57 18.32
N ASP A 472 21.52 -35.33 17.03
CA ASP A 472 21.26 -36.32 15.97
C ASP A 472 22.29 -37.48 15.96
N LEU A 473 23.34 -37.42 16.79
CA LEU A 473 24.36 -38.47 16.87
C LEU A 473 23.87 -39.79 17.49
N GLY A 474 22.70 -39.80 18.13
CA GLY A 474 22.12 -41.03 18.67
C GLY A 474 23.04 -41.73 19.67
N LEU A 475 23.77 -40.97 20.51
CA LEU A 475 24.78 -41.49 21.46
C LEU A 475 24.22 -42.51 22.47
N VAL A 476 22.88 -42.62 22.58
CA VAL A 476 22.17 -43.70 23.29
C VAL A 476 21.41 -44.55 22.26
N GLY A 477 22.15 -45.33 21.48
CA GLY A 477 21.61 -46.36 20.58
C GLY A 477 21.70 -47.77 21.20
N GLU A 478 21.12 -48.77 20.55
CA GLU A 478 21.34 -50.17 20.93
C GLU A 478 22.82 -50.54 20.76
N GLN A 479 23.37 -51.38 21.65
CA GLN A 479 24.73 -51.90 21.52
C GLN A 479 24.89 -52.51 20.13
N GLY A 480 25.67 -51.85 19.25
CA GLY A 480 25.94 -52.37 17.92
C GLY A 480 26.48 -53.79 18.02
N GLU A 481 25.98 -54.70 17.18
CA GLU A 481 26.42 -56.09 17.16
C GLU A 481 27.96 -56.13 17.10
N ILE A 482 28.57 -56.89 18.02
CA ILE A 482 30.01 -57.14 18.02
C ILE A 482 30.31 -57.93 16.75
N ILE A 483 30.80 -57.25 15.71
CA ILE A 483 31.24 -57.88 14.48
C ILE A 483 32.57 -58.58 14.78
N PHE A 484 32.52 -59.89 15.04
CA PHE A 484 33.71 -60.72 15.09
C PHE A 484 34.26 -60.87 13.66
N TRP A 485 35.44 -60.31 13.42
CA TRP A 485 36.20 -60.62 12.22
C TRP A 485 36.76 -62.03 12.35
N GLU A 486 36.07 -63.03 11.81
CA GLU A 486 36.67 -64.35 11.62
C GLU A 486 37.77 -64.26 10.55
N THR A 487 39.03 -64.36 10.99
CA THR A 487 40.16 -64.60 10.10
C THR A 487 40.09 -66.04 9.59
N ASN A 488 39.82 -66.20 8.29
CA ASN A 488 39.86 -67.47 7.55
C ASN A 488 41.18 -68.24 7.72
#